data_AF-A0A660NS30-F1
#
_entry.id   AF-A0A660NS30-F1
#
_cell.length_a   1.000
_cell.length_b   1.000
_cell.length_c   1.000
_cell.angle_alpha   90.00
_cell.angle_beta   90.00
_cell.angle_gamma   90.00
#
_symmetry.space_group_name_H-M   'P 1'
#
loop_
_entity.id
_entity.type
_entity.pdbx_description
1 polymer ?
#
loop_
_entity_poly.entity_id
_entity_poly.type
_entity_poly.pdbx_seq_one_letter_code
_entity_poly.pdbx_strand_id
1 'polypeptide(L)'
;MDKLSYALGIGIGTQLSGMGASNLNIDDFAQAIKDVIAGNELKVDNKEAQTLVNNFFAEQQAKQEAAAEEAGKVAKAVGEDFLAENAKKENIVVLPSGLQYEVIKEGNGKKPSATSQVKCHYEGTLIDGTKFDSSYDRGEPATFGLNQVIAGWTEGVQLMSEGA
;
A
#
# COMPACT_ATOMS: atom_id res chain seq x y z
N MET A 1 10.12 39.12 1.67
CA MET A 1 9.77 37.79 1.16
C MET A 1 8.68 37.99 0.11
N ASP A 2 8.93 37.57 -1.13
CA ASP A 2 7.92 37.57 -2.19
C ASP A 2 7.04 36.33 -2.06
N LYS A 3 5.72 36.52 -1.95
CA LYS A 3 4.78 35.42 -1.67
C LYS A 3 4.60 34.48 -2.85
N LEU A 4 4.68 34.99 -4.08
CA LEU A 4 4.50 34.19 -5.29
C LEU A 4 5.70 33.25 -5.48
N SER A 5 6.91 33.76 -5.36
CA SER A 5 8.16 32.98 -5.47
C SER A 5 8.24 31.88 -4.42
N TYR A 6 7.84 32.18 -3.17
CA TYR A 6 7.77 31.17 -2.11
C TYR A 6 6.72 30.09 -2.42
N ALA A 7 5.53 30.47 -2.90
CA ALA A 7 4.49 29.51 -3.28
C ALA A 7 4.91 28.58 -4.44
N LEU A 8 5.62 29.10 -5.45
CA LEU A 8 6.21 28.28 -6.51
C LEU A 8 7.26 27.31 -5.96
N GLY A 9 8.10 27.79 -5.03
CA GLY A 9 9.08 26.97 -4.32
C GLY A 9 8.44 25.83 -3.50
N ILE A 10 7.31 26.08 -2.84
CA ILE A 10 6.55 25.03 -2.13
C ILE A 10 6.14 23.92 -3.10
N GLY A 11 5.57 24.27 -4.26
CA GLY A 11 5.11 23.29 -5.24
C GLY A 11 6.25 22.39 -5.73
N ILE A 12 7.35 23.02 -6.19
CA ILE A 12 8.53 22.31 -6.68
C ILE A 12 9.17 21.46 -5.57
N GLY A 13 9.35 22.04 -4.38
CA GLY A 13 9.94 21.33 -3.24
C GLY A 13 9.10 20.13 -2.80
N THR A 14 7.77 20.26 -2.79
CA THR A 14 6.85 19.15 -2.46
C THR A 14 7.00 18.01 -3.47
N GLN A 15 7.05 18.34 -4.77
CA GLN A 15 7.24 17.34 -5.82
C GLN A 15 8.60 16.64 -5.69
N LEU A 16 9.69 17.40 -5.55
CA LEU A 16 11.04 16.83 -5.41
C LEU A 16 11.16 15.95 -4.16
N SER A 17 10.59 16.39 -3.04
CA SER A 17 10.54 15.59 -1.81
C SER A 17 9.76 14.30 -1.99
N GLY A 18 8.61 14.34 -2.68
CA GLY A 18 7.82 13.14 -3.00
C GLY A 18 8.56 12.14 -3.89
N MET A 19 9.54 12.61 -4.66
CA MET A 19 10.41 11.77 -5.50
C MET A 19 11.68 11.29 -4.77
N GLY A 20 11.82 11.53 -3.47
CA GLY A 20 12.99 11.11 -2.68
C GLY A 20 14.21 12.01 -2.83
N ALA A 21 14.07 13.19 -3.44
CA ALA A 21 15.16 14.16 -3.59
C ALA A 21 15.34 15.03 -2.33
N SER A 22 15.49 14.40 -1.17
CA SER A 22 15.60 15.09 0.14
C SER A 22 16.99 15.67 0.41
N ASN A 23 18.02 15.21 -0.31
CA ASN A 23 19.42 15.55 -0.05
C ASN A 23 20.03 16.47 -1.13
N LEU A 24 19.21 17.33 -1.75
CA LEU A 24 19.66 18.27 -2.77
C LEU A 24 20.48 19.41 -2.18
N ASN A 25 21.50 19.86 -2.91
CA ASN A 25 22.13 21.15 -2.61
C ASN A 25 21.22 22.28 -3.08
N ILE A 26 20.61 22.96 -2.11
CA ILE A 26 19.62 24.02 -2.37
C ILE A 26 20.27 25.26 -3.00
N ASP A 27 21.53 25.55 -2.68
CA ASP A 27 22.23 26.71 -3.23
C ASP A 27 22.50 26.53 -4.73
N ASP A 28 22.94 25.35 -5.14
CA ASP A 28 23.15 25.01 -6.56
C ASP A 28 21.83 24.97 -7.32
N PHE A 29 20.78 24.42 -6.70
CA PHE A 29 19.43 24.39 -7.28
C PHE A 29 18.89 25.81 -7.51
N ALA A 30 19.00 26.69 -6.51
CA ALA A 30 18.59 28.08 -6.62
C ALA A 30 19.44 28.83 -7.65
N GLN A 31 20.73 28.53 -7.75
CA GLN A 31 21.61 29.12 -8.75
C GLN A 31 21.20 28.73 -10.17
N ALA A 32 20.87 27.45 -10.42
CA ALA A 32 20.38 27.00 -11.72
C ALA A 32 19.09 27.72 -12.14
N ILE A 33 18.14 27.93 -11.22
CA ILE A 33 16.92 28.70 -11.49
C ILE A 33 17.26 30.15 -11.87
N LYS A 34 18.19 30.80 -11.14
CA LYS A 34 18.63 32.16 -11.46
C LYS A 34 19.24 32.23 -12.86
N ASP A 35 20.11 31.29 -13.20
CA ASP A 35 20.80 31.27 -14.49
C ASP A 35 19.82 31.05 -15.64
N VAL A 36 18.85 30.14 -15.51
CA VAL A 36 17.79 29.93 -16.51
C VAL A 36 16.93 31.18 -16.72
N ILE A 37 16.50 31.85 -15.64
CA ILE A 37 15.65 33.05 -15.74
C ILE A 37 16.41 34.23 -16.34
N ALA A 38 17.70 34.39 -15.99
CA ALA A 38 18.55 35.47 -16.50
C ALA A 38 19.05 35.22 -17.94
N GLY A 39 18.86 34.00 -18.48
CA GLY A 39 19.43 33.61 -19.77
C GLY A 39 20.96 33.46 -19.74
N ASN A 40 21.52 33.17 -18.55
CA ASN A 40 22.94 32.91 -18.39
C ASN A 40 23.31 31.53 -18.97
N GLU A 41 24.60 31.37 -19.29
CA GLU A 41 25.15 30.06 -19.61
C GLU A 41 25.01 29.12 -18.40
N LEU A 42 24.47 27.93 -18.64
CA LEU A 42 24.28 26.92 -17.59
C LEU A 42 25.59 26.21 -17.31
N LYS A 43 25.85 25.95 -16.02
CA LYS A 43 27.04 25.20 -15.57
C LYS A 43 26.99 23.71 -15.93
N VAL A 44 25.83 23.22 -16.33
CA VAL A 44 25.57 21.84 -16.78
C VAL A 44 24.76 21.97 -18.06
N ASP A 45 25.22 21.32 -19.14
CA ASP A 45 24.48 21.35 -20.40
C ASP A 45 23.21 20.49 -20.32
N ASN A 46 22.25 20.75 -21.22
CA ASN A 46 20.94 20.09 -21.16
C ASN A 46 21.01 18.56 -21.28
N LYS A 47 21.97 18.02 -22.04
CA LYS A 47 22.12 16.57 -22.21
C LYS A 47 22.72 15.94 -20.96
N GLU A 48 23.72 16.57 -20.37
CA GLU A 48 24.28 16.15 -19.09
C GLU A 48 23.22 16.22 -17.99
N ALA A 49 22.47 17.33 -17.90
CA ALA A 49 21.38 17.50 -16.93
C ALA A 49 20.33 16.39 -17.07
N GLN A 50 19.89 16.08 -18.30
CA GLN A 50 18.94 15.00 -18.54
C GLN A 50 19.48 13.63 -18.11
N THR A 51 20.77 13.37 -18.37
CA THR A 51 21.42 12.12 -17.96
C THR A 51 21.50 11.99 -16.44
N LEU A 52 21.91 13.06 -15.74
CA LEU A 52 22.00 13.09 -14.28
C LEU A 52 20.62 12.87 -13.63
N VAL A 53 19.59 13.53 -14.16
CA VAL A 53 18.21 13.39 -13.66
C VAL A 53 17.67 11.97 -13.90
N ASN A 54 17.91 11.38 -15.08
CA ASN A 54 17.50 10.00 -15.36
C ASN A 54 18.19 8.99 -14.44
N ASN A 55 19.50 9.15 -14.21
CA ASN A 55 20.26 8.29 -13.30
C ASN A 55 19.77 8.41 -11.85
N PHE A 56 19.50 9.64 -11.40
CA PHE A 56 18.92 9.89 -10.09
C PHE A 56 17.59 9.12 -9.93
N PHE A 57 16.68 9.22 -10.90
CA PHE A 57 15.40 8.50 -10.82
C PHE A 57 15.55 6.99 -10.89
N ALA A 58 16.45 6.47 -11.72
CA ALA A 58 16.75 5.04 -11.76
C ALA A 58 17.29 4.53 -10.41
N GLU A 59 18.18 5.29 -9.76
CA GLU A 59 18.72 4.95 -8.45
C GLU A 59 17.64 5.02 -7.35
N GLN A 60 16.77 6.04 -7.37
CA GLN A 60 15.67 6.15 -6.43
C GLN A 60 14.66 5.01 -6.60
N GLN A 61 14.32 4.64 -7.83
CA GLN A 61 13.45 3.50 -8.10
C GLN A 61 14.08 2.21 -7.58
N ALA A 62 15.36 1.95 -7.87
CA ALA A 62 16.06 0.77 -7.38
C ALA A 62 16.10 0.71 -5.84
N LYS A 63 16.30 1.86 -5.17
CA LYS A 63 16.22 1.94 -3.70
C LYS A 63 14.82 1.66 -3.17
N GLN A 64 13.78 2.17 -3.82
CA GLN A 64 12.39 1.91 -3.43
C GLN A 64 12.02 0.43 -3.62
N GLU A 65 12.43 -0.18 -4.73
CA GLU A 65 12.22 -1.61 -4.99
C GLU A 65 12.94 -2.47 -3.95
N ALA A 66 14.21 -2.16 -3.63
CA ALA A 66 14.95 -2.87 -2.59
C ALA A 66 14.32 -2.70 -1.21
N ALA A 67 13.86 -1.49 -0.86
CA ALA A 67 13.17 -1.23 0.40
C ALA A 67 11.82 -1.97 0.47
N ALA A 68 11.07 -2.04 -0.64
CA ALA A 68 9.82 -2.78 -0.72
C ALA A 68 10.04 -4.29 -0.63
N GLU A 69 11.09 -4.82 -1.25
CA GLU A 69 11.48 -6.22 -1.15
C GLU A 69 11.85 -6.58 0.30
N GLU A 70 12.66 -5.75 0.96
CA GLU A 70 13.05 -5.97 2.35
C GLU A 70 11.86 -5.88 3.30
N ALA A 71 11.00 -4.86 3.14
CA ALA A 71 9.76 -4.76 3.88
C ALA A 71 8.84 -5.98 3.64
N GLY A 72 8.80 -6.49 2.41
CA GLY A 72 8.06 -7.70 2.05
C GLY A 72 8.59 -8.96 2.74
N LYS A 73 9.92 -9.12 2.86
CA LYS A 73 10.54 -10.23 3.61
C LYS A 73 10.20 -10.17 5.08
N VAL A 74 10.29 -8.99 5.69
CA VAL A 74 9.93 -8.78 7.10
C VAL A 74 8.44 -9.06 7.33
N ALA A 75 7.56 -8.51 6.50
CA ALA A 75 6.12 -8.73 6.60
C ALA A 75 5.75 -10.21 6.42
N LYS A 76 6.43 -10.91 5.50
CA LYS A 76 6.25 -12.35 5.30
C LYS A 76 6.63 -13.14 6.56
N ALA A 77 7.80 -12.89 7.14
CA ALA A 77 8.24 -13.58 8.36
C ALA A 77 7.26 -13.36 9.52
N VAL A 78 6.85 -12.10 9.75
CA VAL A 78 5.84 -11.75 10.77
C VAL A 78 4.51 -12.47 10.51
N GLY A 79 4.09 -12.56 9.25
CA GLY A 79 2.88 -13.28 8.84
C GLY A 79 2.96 -14.79 9.08
N GLU A 80 4.08 -15.41 8.74
CA GLU A 80 4.32 -16.84 8.98
C GLU A 80 4.32 -17.16 10.47
N ASP A 81 4.98 -16.34 11.30
CA ASP A 81 4.99 -16.48 12.76
C ASP A 81 3.59 -16.30 13.36
N PHE A 82 2.86 -15.27 12.92
CA PHE A 82 1.48 -15.05 13.36
C PHE A 82 0.58 -16.25 13.05
N LEU A 83 0.65 -16.78 11.83
CA LEU A 83 -0.14 -17.94 11.43
C LEU A 83 0.28 -19.20 12.21
N ALA A 84 1.57 -19.40 12.46
CA ALA A 84 2.06 -20.54 13.24
C ALA A 84 1.55 -20.51 14.69
N GLU A 85 1.53 -19.34 15.33
CA GLU A 85 0.97 -19.19 16.68
C GLU A 85 -0.56 -19.27 16.69
N ASN A 86 -1.23 -18.68 15.69
CA ASN A 86 -2.68 -18.67 15.61
C ASN A 86 -3.25 -20.08 15.42
N ALA A 87 -2.58 -20.93 14.64
CA ALA A 87 -2.96 -22.33 14.41
C ALA A 87 -2.99 -23.20 15.69
N LYS A 88 -2.34 -22.75 16.78
CA LYS A 88 -2.31 -23.49 18.04
C LYS A 88 -3.54 -23.24 18.92
N LYS A 89 -4.39 -22.26 18.57
CA LYS A 89 -5.60 -21.93 19.34
C LYS A 89 -6.68 -22.97 19.10
N GLU A 90 -7.43 -23.32 20.15
CA GLU A 90 -8.39 -24.43 20.12
C GLU A 90 -9.51 -24.28 19.07
N ASN A 91 -9.95 -23.06 18.78
CA ASN A 91 -11.04 -22.80 17.84
C ASN A 91 -10.60 -22.49 16.40
N ILE A 92 -9.30 -22.57 16.12
CA ILE A 92 -8.76 -22.27 14.79
C ILE A 92 -8.70 -23.54 13.95
N VAL A 93 -9.34 -23.48 12.79
CA VAL A 93 -9.27 -24.52 11.77
C VAL A 93 -8.29 -24.08 10.68
N VAL A 94 -7.35 -24.95 10.34
CA VAL A 94 -6.38 -24.75 9.25
C VAL A 94 -6.78 -25.57 8.03
N LEU A 95 -6.94 -24.92 6.88
CA LEU A 95 -7.27 -25.56 5.62
C LEU A 95 -6.01 -25.99 4.84
N PRO A 96 -6.13 -26.92 3.87
CA PRO A 96 -4.99 -27.32 3.01
C PRO A 96 -4.35 -26.16 2.23
N SER A 97 -5.10 -25.09 1.94
CA SER A 97 -4.58 -23.87 1.30
C SER A 97 -3.70 -23.03 2.22
N GLY A 98 -3.69 -23.31 3.53
CA GLY A 98 -3.08 -22.48 4.56
C GLY A 98 -4.02 -21.44 5.18
N LEU A 99 -5.24 -21.27 4.63
CA LEU A 99 -6.25 -20.39 5.23
C LEU A 99 -6.62 -20.89 6.63
N GLN A 100 -6.64 -19.96 7.59
CA GLN A 100 -7.11 -20.21 8.95
C GLN A 100 -8.41 -19.47 9.20
N TYR A 101 -9.34 -20.10 9.90
CA TYR A 101 -10.58 -19.44 10.31
C TYR A 101 -11.05 -19.92 11.68
N GLU A 102 -11.84 -19.09 12.33
CA GLU A 102 -12.60 -19.40 13.54
C GLU A 102 -14.08 -19.13 13.25
N VAL A 103 -14.97 -20.02 13.72
CA VAL A 103 -16.40 -19.75 13.67
C VAL A 103 -16.82 -19.06 14.96
N ILE A 104 -17.11 -17.76 14.88
CA ILE A 104 -17.59 -16.97 16.02
C ILE A 104 -19.06 -17.29 16.32
N LYS A 105 -19.86 -17.43 15.25
CA LYS A 105 -21.28 -17.74 15.31
C LYS A 105 -21.68 -18.55 14.08
N GLU A 106 -22.40 -19.64 14.31
CA GLU A 106 -22.95 -20.46 13.24
C GLU A 106 -24.19 -19.81 12.62
N GLY A 107 -24.22 -19.78 11.29
CA GLY A 107 -25.41 -19.46 10.51
C GLY A 107 -26.28 -20.68 10.28
N ASN A 108 -27.53 -20.47 9.89
CA ASN A 108 -28.49 -21.55 9.62
C ASN A 108 -29.12 -21.48 8.22
N GLY A 109 -28.71 -20.52 7.39
CA GLY A 109 -29.18 -20.41 6.02
C GLY A 109 -28.27 -21.13 5.03
N LYS A 110 -28.34 -20.72 3.74
CA LYS A 110 -27.63 -21.42 2.67
C LYS A 110 -26.13 -21.14 2.75
N LYS A 111 -25.32 -22.09 2.26
CA LYS A 111 -23.90 -21.87 2.00
C LYS A 111 -23.72 -21.28 0.61
N PRO A 112 -22.94 -20.20 0.43
CA PRO A 112 -22.69 -19.63 -0.88
C PRO A 112 -21.73 -20.53 -1.68
N SER A 113 -21.89 -20.53 -3.00
CA SER A 113 -20.91 -21.09 -3.94
C SER A 113 -19.84 -20.05 -4.31
N ALA A 114 -18.73 -20.47 -4.91
CA ALA A 114 -17.66 -19.59 -5.39
C ALA A 114 -18.13 -18.48 -6.36
N THR A 115 -19.29 -18.63 -6.99
CA THR A 115 -19.88 -17.65 -7.93
C THR A 115 -21.06 -16.88 -7.34
N SER A 116 -21.39 -17.13 -6.07
CA SER A 116 -22.49 -16.45 -5.38
C SER A 116 -22.15 -14.98 -5.12
N GLN A 117 -23.21 -14.18 -5.07
CA GLN A 117 -23.15 -12.81 -4.56
C GLN A 117 -23.50 -12.84 -3.07
N VAL A 118 -22.62 -12.29 -2.23
CA VAL A 118 -22.78 -12.25 -0.78
C VAL A 118 -22.90 -10.82 -0.30
N LYS A 119 -23.70 -10.60 0.75
CA LYS A 119 -23.85 -9.31 1.43
C LYS A 119 -23.50 -9.49 2.89
N CYS A 120 -22.48 -8.79 3.38
CA CYS A 120 -21.99 -8.97 4.74
C CYS A 120 -21.44 -7.68 5.33
N HIS A 121 -21.40 -7.66 6.66
CA HIS A 121 -20.49 -6.77 7.36
C HIS A 121 -19.12 -7.43 7.52
N TYR A 122 -18.06 -6.61 7.53
CA TYR A 122 -16.68 -7.06 7.70
C TYR A 122 -15.83 -5.93 8.26
N GLU A 123 -14.71 -6.32 8.89
CA GLU A 123 -13.63 -5.43 9.28
C GLU A 123 -12.30 -6.10 8.95
N GLY A 124 -11.40 -5.36 8.31
CA GLY A 124 -10.07 -5.80 7.92
C GLY A 124 -9.00 -5.07 8.71
N THR A 125 -8.17 -5.83 9.41
CA THR A 125 -7.01 -5.33 10.16
C THR A 125 -5.73 -6.00 9.69
N LEU A 126 -4.62 -5.28 9.77
CA LEU A 126 -3.29 -5.87 9.72
C LEU A 126 -3.02 -6.65 11.02
N ILE A 127 -1.93 -7.42 11.04
CA ILE A 127 -1.53 -8.24 12.20
C ILE A 127 -1.28 -7.39 13.46
N ASP A 128 -0.83 -6.15 13.28
CA ASP A 128 -0.60 -5.19 14.37
C ASP A 128 -1.89 -4.53 14.90
N GLY A 129 -3.06 -4.90 14.35
CA GLY A 129 -4.36 -4.34 14.71
C GLY A 129 -4.72 -3.05 13.95
N THR A 130 -3.85 -2.55 13.06
CA THR A 130 -4.15 -1.39 12.23
C THR A 130 -5.30 -1.72 11.29
N LYS A 131 -6.43 -1.05 11.47
CA LYS A 131 -7.60 -1.17 10.60
C LYS A 131 -7.32 -0.52 9.24
N PHE A 132 -7.55 -1.26 8.16
CA PHE A 132 -7.40 -0.76 6.78
C PHE A 132 -8.73 -0.61 6.04
N ASP A 133 -9.78 -1.34 6.43
CA ASP A 133 -11.11 -1.24 5.83
C ASP A 133 -12.19 -1.78 6.80
N SER A 134 -13.37 -1.19 6.80
CA SER A 134 -14.51 -1.65 7.61
C SER A 134 -15.84 -1.16 7.05
N SER A 135 -16.78 -2.08 6.88
CA SER A 135 -18.14 -1.71 6.46
C SER A 135 -18.99 -1.18 7.63
N TYR A 136 -18.60 -1.47 8.87
CA TYR A 136 -19.24 -0.90 10.06
C TYR A 136 -19.02 0.62 10.13
N ASP A 137 -17.82 1.10 9.79
CA ASP A 137 -17.51 2.53 9.73
C ASP A 137 -18.35 3.27 8.69
N ARG A 138 -18.76 2.57 7.62
CA ARG A 138 -19.66 3.10 6.58
C ARG A 138 -21.13 3.04 6.99
N GLY A 139 -21.48 2.30 8.04
CA GLY A 139 -22.85 2.13 8.51
C GLY A 139 -23.71 1.22 7.62
N GLU A 140 -23.15 0.58 6.60
CA GLU A 140 -23.89 -0.30 5.69
C GLU A 140 -23.05 -1.52 5.25
N PRO A 141 -23.67 -2.70 5.08
CA PRO A 141 -22.98 -3.89 4.62
C PRO A 141 -22.55 -3.77 3.16
N ALA A 142 -21.44 -4.42 2.82
CA ALA A 142 -20.94 -4.46 1.45
C ALA A 142 -21.44 -5.71 0.71
N THR A 143 -21.50 -5.63 -0.62
CA THR A 143 -21.92 -6.73 -1.49
C THR A 143 -20.80 -7.11 -2.44
N PHE A 144 -20.49 -8.40 -2.50
CA PHE A 144 -19.36 -8.94 -3.27
C PHE A 144 -19.79 -10.14 -4.12
N GLY A 145 -19.24 -10.29 -5.32
CA GLY A 145 -19.19 -11.58 -6.00
C GLY A 145 -18.00 -12.38 -5.47
N LEU A 146 -18.21 -13.61 -4.98
CA LEU A 146 -17.13 -14.40 -4.39
C LEU A 146 -16.01 -14.77 -5.38
N ASN A 147 -16.24 -14.66 -6.68
CA ASN A 147 -15.24 -14.82 -7.72
C ASN A 147 -14.49 -13.52 -8.08
N GLN A 148 -14.75 -12.41 -7.38
CA GLN A 148 -14.15 -11.09 -7.63
C GLN A 148 -13.39 -10.55 -6.41
N VAL A 149 -13.18 -11.39 -5.40
CA VAL A 149 -12.48 -11.06 -4.15
C VAL A 149 -11.19 -11.88 -4.04
N ILE A 150 -10.37 -11.56 -3.04
CA ILE A 150 -9.13 -12.29 -2.75
C ILE A 150 -9.41 -13.76 -2.44
N ALA A 151 -8.47 -14.65 -2.79
CA ALA A 151 -8.66 -16.09 -2.72
C ALA A 151 -9.09 -16.60 -1.33
N GLY A 152 -8.56 -16.01 -0.24
CA GLY A 152 -8.94 -16.37 1.12
C GLY A 152 -10.41 -16.07 1.43
N TRP A 153 -10.97 -14.99 0.87
CA TRP A 153 -12.40 -14.68 0.97
C TRP A 153 -13.24 -15.62 0.13
N THR A 154 -12.82 -15.90 -1.11
CA THR A 154 -13.49 -16.87 -1.98
C THR A 154 -13.61 -18.22 -1.28
N GLU A 155 -12.53 -18.74 -0.68
CA GLU A 155 -12.53 -20.01 0.03
C GLU A 155 -13.30 -19.95 1.36
N GLY A 156 -12.96 -19.01 2.24
CA GLY A 156 -13.50 -18.96 3.60
C GLY A 156 -15.00 -18.71 3.66
N VAL A 157 -15.53 -17.79 2.84
CA VAL A 157 -16.96 -17.46 2.88
C VAL A 157 -17.84 -18.60 2.38
N GLN A 158 -17.32 -19.48 1.50
CA GLN A 158 -18.05 -20.70 1.08
C GLN A 158 -18.22 -21.71 2.23
N LEU A 159 -17.41 -21.61 3.29
CA LEU A 159 -17.55 -22.46 4.48
C LEU A 159 -18.62 -21.94 5.43
N MET A 160 -18.95 -20.65 5.36
CA MET A 160 -19.97 -20.00 6.16
C MET A 160 -21.39 -20.31 5.68
N SER A 161 -22.35 -20.17 6.57
CA SER A 161 -23.79 -20.21 6.26
C SER A 161 -24.38 -18.80 6.41
N GLU A 162 -25.38 -18.46 5.60
CA GLU A 162 -26.14 -17.22 5.78
C GLU A 162 -26.62 -17.07 7.25
N GLY A 163 -26.48 -15.86 7.80
CA GLY A 163 -26.86 -15.53 9.17
C GLY A 163 -25.80 -15.80 10.25
N ALA A 164 -24.63 -16.32 9.85
CA ALA A 164 -23.41 -16.33 10.67
C ALA A 164 -23.02 -14.92 11.10
#